data_AF-A0A523WSW3-F1
#
_entry.id   AF-A0A523WSW3-F1
#
_cell.length_a   1.000
_cell.length_b   1.000
_cell.length_c   1.000
_cell.angle_alpha   90.00
_cell.angle_beta   90.00
_cell.angle_gamma   90.00
#
_symmetry.space_group_name_H-M   'P 1'
#
loop_
_entity.id
_entity.type
_entity.pdbx_description
1 polymer ?
#
loop_
_entity_poly.entity_id
_entity_poly.type
_entity_poly.pdbx_seq_one_letter_code
_entity_poly.pdbx_strand_id
1 'polypeptide(L)' 'MRDKKTYSVLKIRKRPWYIWILRLIWIAWLVFWIEVAVGSRLELEPKAFTISIIVFVISLFLGFLLWLKGLRKFRRAKV' A
#
# COMPACT_ATOMS: atom_id res chain seq x y z
N MET A 1 7.90 -15.04 51.49
CA MET A 1 7.00 -14.77 50.35
C MET A 1 7.48 -13.54 49.61
N ARG A 2 8.04 -13.68 48.40
CA ARG A 2 8.38 -12.52 47.56
C ARG A 2 8.31 -12.91 46.08
N ASP A 3 7.08 -13.02 45.60
CA ASP A 3 6.76 -13.31 44.20
C ASP A 3 6.91 -12.00 43.38
N LYS A 4 8.11 -11.72 42.88
CA LYS A 4 8.31 -10.63 41.90
C LYS A 4 7.97 -11.17 40.52
N LYS A 5 6.68 -11.16 40.16
CA LYS A 5 6.25 -11.35 38.77
C LYS A 5 6.73 -10.17 37.94
N THR A 6 7.90 -10.32 37.34
CA THR A 6 8.43 -9.40 36.32
C THR A 6 7.67 -9.64 35.02
N TYR A 7 6.54 -8.97 34.84
CA TYR A 7 5.88 -8.92 33.54
C TYR A 7 6.73 -8.06 32.59
N SER A 8 7.40 -8.71 31.63
CA SER A 8 8.00 -8.01 30.50
C SER A 8 6.88 -7.51 29.61
N VAL A 9 6.52 -6.24 29.79
CA VAL A 9 5.56 -5.55 28.90
C VAL A 9 6.28 -5.36 27.56
N LEU A 10 6.13 -6.32 26.65
CA LEU A 10 6.49 -6.19 25.24
C LEU A 10 5.63 -5.06 24.63
N LYS A 11 6.10 -3.82 24.77
CA LYS A 11 5.56 -2.69 24.03
C LYS A 11 5.88 -2.92 22.55
N ILE A 12 4.95 -3.54 21.83
CA ILE A 12 4.95 -3.60 20.37
C ILE A 12 4.80 -2.17 19.87
N ARG A 13 5.92 -1.47 19.75
CA ARG A 13 6.00 -0.16 19.12
C ARG A 13 5.68 -0.40 17.65
N LYS A 14 4.50 0.06 17.19
CA LYS A 14 4.10 -0.02 15.77
C LYS A 14 5.16 0.67 14.92
N ARG A 15 6.17 -0.09 14.45
CA ARG A 15 7.24 0.43 13.62
C ARG A 15 6.65 0.79 12.26
N PRO A 16 7.00 1.97 11.69
CA PRO A 16 6.44 2.43 10.42
C PRO A 16 6.91 1.61 9.21
N TRP A 17 7.84 0.66 9.41
CA TRP A 17 8.44 -0.16 8.35
C TRP A 17 7.41 -0.93 7.51
N TYR A 18 6.39 -1.51 8.13
CA TYR A 18 5.33 -2.22 7.40
C TYR A 18 4.55 -1.31 6.44
N ILE A 19 4.41 -0.02 6.78
CA ILE A 19 3.73 0.97 5.92
C ILE A 19 4.57 1.22 4.66
N TRP A 20 5.90 1.25 4.79
CA TRP A 20 6.81 1.43 3.67
C TRP A 20 6.83 0.21 2.75
N ILE A 21 6.85 -1.01 3.32
CA ILE A 21 6.74 -2.25 2.54
C ILE A 21 5.43 -2.29 1.76
N LEU A 22 4.31 -1.96 2.41
CA LEU A 22 3.00 -1.92 1.74
C LEU A 22 2.99 -0.89 0.59
N ARG A 23 3.63 0.26 0.76
CA ARG A 23 3.76 1.27 -0.31
C ARG A 23 4.61 0.76 -1.48
N LEU A 24 5.70 0.06 -1.19
CA LEU A 24 6.57 -0.48 -2.23
C LEU A 24 5.86 -1.58 -3.03
N ILE A 25 5.15 -2.49 -2.35
CA ILE A 25 4.31 -3.51 -2.99
C ILE A 25 3.23 -2.84 -3.85
N TRP A 26 2.58 -1.79 -3.34
CA TRP A 26 1.57 -1.05 -4.10
C TRP A 26 2.14 -0.37 -5.35
N ILE A 27 3.32 0.24 -5.28
CA ILE A 27 3.98 0.84 -6.45
C ILE A 27 4.33 -0.25 -7.47
N ALA A 28 4.92 -1.37 -7.03
CA ALA A 28 5.22 -2.49 -7.91
C ALA A 28 3.96 -3.06 -8.59
N TRP A 29 2.84 -3.13 -7.86
CA TRP A 29 1.54 -3.54 -8.39
C TRP A 29 1.04 -2.58 -9.48
N LEU A 30 1.19 -1.26 -9.29
CA LEU A 30 0.83 -0.28 -10.32
C LEU A 30 1.71 -0.38 -11.57
N VAL A 31 3.02 -0.58 -11.39
CA VAL A 31 3.96 -0.77 -12.50
C VAL A 31 3.60 -2.02 -13.29
N PHE A 32 3.28 -3.13 -12.61
CA PHE A 32 2.84 -4.36 -13.25
C PHE A 32 1.61 -4.13 -14.15
N TRP A 33 0.56 -3.47 -13.66
CA TRP A 33 -0.65 -3.27 -14.47
C TRP A 33 -0.47 -2.30 -15.63
N ILE A 34 0.39 -1.29 -15.51
CA ILE A 34 0.67 -0.39 -16.62
C ILE A 34 1.51 -1.08 -17.70
N GLU A 35 2.47 -1.94 -17.32
CA GLU A 35 3.23 -2.75 -18.28
C GLU A 35 2.34 -3.73 -19.03
N VAL A 36 1.43 -4.41 -18.31
CA VAL A 36 0.42 -5.29 -18.93
C VAL A 36 -0.46 -4.50 -19.90
N ALA A 37 -0.93 -3.31 -19.51
CA ALA A 37 -1.75 -2.48 -20.40
C ALA A 37 -0.98 -2.07 -21.67
N VAL A 38 0.28 -1.64 -21.53
CA VAL A 38 1.11 -1.27 -22.68
C VAL A 38 1.36 -2.48 -23.59
N GLY A 39 1.67 -3.65 -23.01
CA GLY A 39 1.84 -4.90 -23.75
C GLY A 39 0.58 -5.29 -24.53
N SER A 40 -0.58 -5.34 -23.86
CA SER A 40 -1.86 -5.67 -24.51
C SER A 40 -2.26 -4.67 -25.59
N ARG A 41 -1.87 -3.40 -25.48
CA ARG A 41 -2.10 -2.39 -26.53
C ARG A 41 -1.26 -2.68 -27.77
N LEU A 42 0.00 -3.11 -27.61
CA LEU A 42 0.89 -3.47 -28.71
C LEU A 42 0.43 -4.75 -29.42
N GLU A 43 -0.10 -5.71 -28.67
CA GLU A 43 -0.62 -6.99 -29.18
C GLU A 43 -2.04 -6.87 -29.76
N LEU A 44 -2.63 -5.67 -29.83
CA LEU A 44 -3.98 -5.41 -30.34
C LEU A 44 -5.08 -6.21 -29.61
N GLU A 45 -4.92 -6.45 -28.30
CA GLU A 45 -5.92 -7.10 -27.46
C GLU A 45 -6.74 -6.07 -26.65
N PRO A 46 -7.82 -5.49 -27.22
CA PRO A 46 -8.56 -4.40 -26.58
C PRO A 46 -9.21 -4.79 -25.26
N LYS A 47 -9.59 -6.06 -25.09
CA LYS A 47 -10.19 -6.57 -23.86
C LYS A 47 -9.17 -6.58 -22.71
N ALA A 48 -7.98 -7.12 -22.94
CA ALA A 48 -6.91 -7.18 -21.95
C ALA A 48 -6.42 -5.76 -21.58
N PHE A 49 -6.30 -4.87 -22.56
CA PHE A 49 -6.01 -3.46 -22.32
C PHE A 49 -7.06 -2.78 -21.44
N THR A 50 -8.34 -2.98 -21.72
CA THR A 50 -9.43 -2.36 -20.96
C THR A 50 -9.45 -2.86 -19.51
N ILE A 51 -9.26 -4.16 -19.31
CA ILE A 51 -9.23 -4.74 -17.95
C ILE A 51 -8.03 -4.19 -17.18
N SER A 52 -6.83 -4.24 -17.75
CA SER A 52 -5.61 -3.79 -17.09
C SER A 52 -5.65 -2.29 -16.75
N ILE A 53 -6.15 -1.44 -17.64
CA ILE A 53 -6.27 0.00 -17.36
C ILE A 53 -7.31 0.28 -16.26
N ILE A 54 -8.42 -0.45 -16.23
CA ILE A 54 -9.44 -0.32 -15.17
C ILE A 54 -8.83 -0.71 -13.82
N VAL A 55 -8.14 -1.85 -13.75
CA VAL A 55 -7.48 -2.29 -12.50
C VAL A 55 -6.44 -1.28 -12.05
N PHE A 56 -5.64 -0.74 -12.98
CA PHE A 56 -4.66 0.31 -12.69
C PHE A 56 -5.32 1.55 -12.08
N VAL A 57 -6.35 2.10 -12.73
CA VAL A 57 -7.03 3.33 -12.28
C VAL A 57 -7.67 3.15 -10.90
N ILE A 58 -8.37 2.03 -10.68
CA ILE A 58 -8.98 1.74 -9.38
C ILE A 58 -7.91 1.58 -8.29
N SER A 59 -6.84 0.84 -8.58
CA SER A 59 -5.73 0.62 -7.65
C SER A 59 -5.00 1.91 -7.31
N LEU A 60 -4.82 2.80 -8.30
CA LEU A 60 -4.21 4.11 -8.12
C LEU A 60 -5.09 4.99 -7.21
N PHE A 61 -6.38 5.05 -7.48
CA PHE A 61 -7.33 5.87 -6.71
C PHE A 61 -7.42 5.41 -5.25
N LEU A 62 -7.57 4.09 -5.02
CA LEU A 62 -7.62 3.52 -3.67
C LEU A 62 -6.33 3.78 -2.89
N GLY A 63 -5.17 3.54 -3.51
CA GLY A 63 -3.90 3.78 -2.85
C GLY A 63 -3.64 5.27 -2.57
N PHE A 64 -4.05 6.16 -3.47
CA PHE A 64 -3.99 7.60 -3.25
C PHE A 64 -4.85 8.04 -2.05
N LEU A 65 -6.08 7.53 -1.93
CA LEU A 65 -6.96 7.79 -0.78
C LEU A 65 -6.36 7.29 0.54
N LEU A 66 -5.78 6.09 0.55
CA LEU A 66 -5.10 5.53 1.72
C LEU A 66 -3.88 6.36 2.11
N TRP A 67 -3.12 6.82 1.11
CA TRP A 67 -1.96 7.68 1.33
C TRP A 67 -2.36 9.01 1.96
N LEU A 68 -3.41 9.67 1.44
CA LEU A 68 -3.97 10.89 2.01
C LEU A 68 -4.45 10.69 3.46
N LYS A 69 -5.15 9.60 3.74
CA LYS A 69 -5.59 9.26 5.12
C LYS A 69 -4.39 9.09 6.05
N GLY A 70 -3.35 8.38 5.59
CA GLY A 70 -2.10 8.24 6.33
C GLY A 70 -1.44 9.58 6.61
N LEU A 71 -1.34 10.45 5.60
CA LEU A 71 -0.69 11.75 5.71
C LEU A 71 -1.40 12.68 6.70
N ARG A 72 -2.75 12.70 6.68
CA ARG A 72 -3.58 13.45 7.65
C ARG A 72 -3.36 12.96 9.08
N LYS A 73 -3.25 11.64 9.29
CA LYS A 73 -3.01 11.04 10.61
C LYS A 73 -1.65 11.44 11.17
N PHE A 74 -0.61 11.48 10.34
CA PHE A 74 0.71 11.96 10.75
C PHE A 74 0.72 13.46 11.07
N ARG A 75 0.00 14.29 10.30
CA ARG A 75 -0.12 15.74 10.57
C ARG A 75 -0.80 16.04 11.91
N ARG A 76 -1.87 15.32 12.25
CA ARG A 76 -2.58 15.50 13.54
C ARG A 76 -1.80 15.03 14.77
N ALA A 77 -0.87 14.09 14.60
CA ALA A 77 -0.02 13.62 15.71
C ALA A 77 1.14 14.59 16.05
N LYS A 78 1.30 15.66 15.27
CA LYS A 78 2.38 16.65 15.40
C LYS A 78 1.88 18.01 15.93
N VAL A 79 0.57 18.16 16.11
CA VAL A 79 -0.11 19.30 16.77
C VAL A 79 -0.49 18.83 18.17
#